data_AF-A0A1L4AAQ9-F1
#
_entry.id   AF-A0A1L4AAQ9-F1
#
_cell.length_a   1.000
_cell.length_b   1.000
_cell.length_c   1.000
_cell.angle_alpha   90.00
_cell.angle_beta   90.00
_cell.angle_gamma   90.00
#
_symmetry.space_group_name_H-M   'P 1'
#
loop_
_entity.id
_entity.type
_entity.pdbx_description
1 polymer ?
#
loop_
_entity_poly.entity_id
_entity_poly.type
_entity_poly.pdbx_seq_one_letter_code
_entity_poly.pdbx_strand_id
1 'polypeptide(L)'
;WMWVSQPMGGAERFAMAATLGIVGGVGINAAHELGHKRTTIERRLAKIALAQSFYGHFYVEHNRGHHARVATPEDPATARMGESYWRFLPRSVFGSLRSAIRYEKGRLERRGTSFWNLRHNDILNAWALSVVLFAVLIAVFGWSIAPWLVVQAVMAIMFLEGANYLEHY
;
A
#
# COMPACT_ATOMS: atom_id res chain seq x y z
N TRP A 1 -17.03 12.41 -6.63
CA TRP A 1 -18.23 12.95 -7.28
C TRP A 1 -19.45 12.03 -7.12
N MET A 2 -19.49 10.83 -7.73
CA MET A 2 -20.71 9.99 -7.67
C MET A 2 -21.19 9.67 -6.24
N TRP A 3 -20.29 9.36 -5.30
CA TRP A 3 -20.64 9.14 -3.88
C TRP A 3 -21.38 10.29 -3.17
N VAL A 4 -21.29 11.51 -3.71
CA VAL A 4 -21.87 12.71 -3.11
C VAL A 4 -22.98 13.33 -3.96
N SER A 5 -23.00 13.08 -5.27
CA SER A 5 -23.96 13.69 -6.18
C SER A 5 -25.09 12.77 -6.62
N GLN A 6 -24.94 11.45 -6.50
CA GLN A 6 -25.91 10.47 -7.00
C GLN A 6 -26.68 9.81 -5.84
N PRO A 7 -27.98 9.50 -6.04
CA PRO A 7 -28.76 8.77 -5.05
C PRO A 7 -28.32 7.29 -5.03
N MET A 8 -27.30 6.99 -4.21
CA MET A 8 -26.75 5.64 -4.07
C MET A 8 -27.09 5.03 -2.71
N GLY A 9 -27.62 3.81 -2.73
CA GLY A 9 -27.77 2.94 -1.55
C GLY A 9 -26.42 2.41 -1.05
N GLY A 10 -26.41 1.86 0.18
CA GLY A 10 -25.17 1.36 0.80
C GLY A 10 -24.44 0.29 -0.02
N ALA A 11 -25.18 -0.63 -0.63
CA ALA A 11 -24.63 -1.68 -1.48
C ALA A 11 -23.95 -1.13 -2.75
N GLU A 12 -24.55 -0.12 -3.39
CA GLU A 12 -23.98 0.52 -4.57
C GLU A 12 -22.70 1.29 -4.23
N ARG A 13 -22.69 1.99 -3.08
CA ARG A 13 -21.50 2.70 -2.59
C ARG A 13 -20.36 1.73 -2.30
N PHE A 14 -20.69 0.58 -1.71
CA PHE A 14 -19.73 -0.49 -1.46
C PHE A 14 -19.20 -1.09 -2.76
N ALA A 15 -20.07 -1.44 -3.70
CA ALA A 15 -19.68 -1.97 -5.00
C ALA A 15 -18.75 -1.00 -5.73
N MET A 16 -19.07 0.29 -5.74
CA MET A 16 -18.21 1.33 -6.30
C MET A 16 -16.84 1.40 -5.59
N ALA A 17 -16.82 1.31 -4.26
CA ALA A 17 -15.56 1.31 -3.48
C ALA A 17 -14.71 0.07 -3.79
N ALA A 18 -15.35 -1.09 -3.89
CA ALA A 18 -14.70 -2.35 -4.21
C ALA A 18 -14.10 -2.33 -5.62
N THR A 19 -14.84 -1.85 -6.62
CA THR A 19 -14.34 -1.69 -7.98
C THR A 19 -13.15 -0.73 -8.04
N LEU A 20 -13.25 0.42 -7.37
CA LEU A 20 -12.13 1.37 -7.29
C LEU A 20 -10.93 0.78 -6.57
N GLY A 21 -11.15 -0.01 -5.51
CA GLY A 21 -10.09 -0.72 -4.82
C GLY A 21 -9.38 -1.74 -5.72
N ILE A 22 -10.11 -2.52 -6.52
CA ILE A 22 -9.52 -3.45 -7.49
C ILE A 22 -8.67 -2.70 -8.52
N VAL A 23 -9.18 -1.60 -9.08
CA VAL A 23 -8.41 -0.74 -10.00
C VAL A 23 -7.17 -0.18 -9.30
N GLY A 24 -7.30 0.26 -8.05
CA GLY A 24 -6.19 0.67 -7.21
C GLY A 24 -5.15 -0.43 -7.02
N GLY A 25 -5.59 -1.67 -6.79
CA GLY A 25 -4.75 -2.87 -6.68
C GLY A 25 -3.96 -3.15 -7.96
N VAL A 26 -4.58 -3.04 -9.14
CA VAL A 26 -3.88 -3.09 -10.43
C VAL A 26 -2.86 -1.95 -10.54
N GLY A 27 -3.21 -0.76 -10.06
CA GLY A 27 -2.28 0.38 -9.96
C GLY A 27 -1.06 0.12 -9.07
N ILE A 28 -1.18 -0.75 -8.05
CA ILE A 28 -0.03 -1.16 -7.22
C ILE A 28 0.98 -1.96 -8.05
N ASN A 29 0.56 -2.75 -9.03
CA ASN A 29 1.50 -3.46 -9.92
C ASN A 29 2.32 -2.49 -10.78
N ALA A 30 1.70 -1.41 -11.26
CA ALA A 30 2.45 -0.34 -11.93
C ALA A 30 3.42 0.35 -10.95
N ALA A 31 3.00 0.58 -9.71
CA ALA A 31 3.86 1.13 -8.68
C ALA A 31 5.05 0.22 -8.33
N HIS A 32 4.84 -1.10 -8.34
CA HIS A 32 5.88 -2.11 -8.17
C HIS A 32 6.96 -1.95 -9.24
N GLU A 33 6.58 -1.94 -10.53
CA GLU A 33 7.54 -1.82 -11.63
C GLU A 33 8.31 -0.50 -11.61
N LEU A 34 7.61 0.61 -11.31
CA LEU A 34 8.23 1.92 -11.16
C LEU A 34 9.16 1.99 -9.94
N GLY A 35 8.83 1.27 -8.87
CA GLY A 35 9.61 1.22 -7.64
C GLY A 35 11.00 0.61 -7.83
N HIS A 36 11.13 -0.35 -8.76
CA HIS A 36 12.40 -0.98 -9.11
C HIS A 36 13.32 -0.13 -9.97
N LYS A 37 12.78 0.90 -10.65
CA LYS A 37 13.61 1.76 -11.50
C LYS A 37 14.64 2.51 -10.65
N ARG A 38 15.79 2.82 -11.26
CA ARG A 38 16.91 3.50 -10.58
C ARG A 38 16.72 5.01 -10.45
N THR A 39 15.91 5.55 -11.34
CA THR A 39 15.73 6.95 -11.64
C THR A 39 14.69 7.55 -10.68
N THR A 40 14.91 8.80 -10.27
CA THR A 40 14.21 9.39 -9.12
C THR A 40 12.75 9.74 -9.42
N ILE A 41 12.42 9.99 -10.69
CA ILE A 41 11.07 10.34 -11.13
C ILE A 41 10.15 9.13 -11.00
N GLU A 42 10.56 7.98 -11.51
CA GLU A 42 9.81 6.73 -11.50
C GLU A 42 9.57 6.27 -10.06
N ARG A 43 10.59 6.37 -9.19
CA ARG A 43 10.41 6.10 -7.76
C ARG A 43 9.42 7.03 -7.06
N ARG A 44 9.33 8.29 -7.49
CA ARG A 44 8.29 9.22 -6.98
C ARG A 44 6.92 8.84 -7.51
N LEU A 45 6.82 8.50 -8.80
CA LEU A 45 5.58 8.04 -9.42
C LEU A 45 5.06 6.76 -8.75
N ALA A 46 5.95 5.83 -8.36
CA ALA A 46 5.57 4.66 -7.57
C ALA A 46 4.87 5.04 -6.26
N LYS A 47 5.45 5.98 -5.49
CA LYS A 47 4.85 6.44 -4.23
C LYS A 47 3.53 7.20 -4.44
N ILE A 48 3.42 7.98 -5.52
CA ILE A 48 2.17 8.65 -5.90
C ILE A 48 1.09 7.61 -6.24
N ALA A 49 1.43 6.57 -7.00
CA ALA A 49 0.51 5.50 -7.34
C ALA A 49 0.03 4.72 -6.10
N LEU A 50 0.92 4.49 -5.12
CA LEU A 50 0.60 3.89 -3.82
C LEU A 50 -0.22 4.82 -2.89
N ALA A 51 -0.28 6.12 -3.18
CA ALA A 51 -0.90 7.09 -2.28
C ALA A 51 -2.39 6.77 -2.05
N GLN A 52 -3.09 6.31 -3.09
CA GLN A 52 -4.52 6.00 -3.07
C GLN A 52 -4.88 4.80 -2.19
N SER A 53 -3.99 3.83 -2.03
CA SER A 53 -4.24 2.62 -1.21
C SER A 53 -3.71 2.74 0.22
N PHE A 54 -3.06 3.86 0.55
CA PHE A 54 -2.35 4.05 1.84
C PHE A 54 -1.27 2.98 2.10
N TYR A 55 -0.83 2.26 1.07
CA TYR A 55 0.09 1.13 1.19
C TYR A 55 1.56 1.52 0.92
N GLY A 56 1.94 2.75 1.29
CA GLY A 56 3.25 3.33 0.96
C GLY A 56 4.47 2.57 1.50
N HIS A 57 4.32 1.79 2.58
CA HIS A 57 5.40 0.97 3.14
C HIS A 57 5.78 -0.21 2.24
N PHE A 58 4.88 -0.65 1.35
CA PHE A 58 5.17 -1.66 0.32
C PHE A 58 6.39 -1.28 -0.53
N TYR A 59 6.55 0.00 -0.87
CA TYR A 59 7.72 0.46 -1.64
C TYR A 59 9.05 0.10 -0.96
N VAL A 60 9.10 0.11 0.37
CA VAL A 60 10.31 -0.27 1.12
C VAL A 60 10.40 -1.77 1.30
N GLU A 61 9.33 -2.42 1.76
CA GLU A 61 9.36 -3.86 2.01
C GLU A 61 9.60 -4.65 0.74
N HIS A 62 8.94 -4.29 -0.36
CA HIS A 62 9.08 -5.03 -1.59
C HIS A 62 10.52 -4.98 -2.10
N ASN A 63 11.07 -3.77 -2.22
CA ASN A 63 12.37 -3.52 -2.84
C ASN A 63 13.58 -3.95 -2.00
N ARG A 64 13.45 -4.00 -0.66
CA ARG A 64 14.58 -4.28 0.25
C ARG A 64 14.35 -5.53 1.10
N GLY A 65 13.12 -6.01 1.14
CA GLY A 65 12.65 -7.08 1.98
C GLY A 65 12.33 -8.32 1.15
N HIS A 66 11.15 -8.30 0.53
CA HIS A 66 10.51 -9.43 -0.13
C HIS A 66 11.41 -10.10 -1.18
N HIS A 67 11.93 -9.38 -2.18
CA HIS A 67 12.79 -9.99 -3.22
C HIS A 67 14.02 -10.71 -2.68
N ALA A 68 14.55 -10.29 -1.52
CA ALA A 68 15.72 -10.92 -0.92
C ALA A 68 15.38 -12.18 -0.10
N ARG A 69 14.10 -12.39 0.26
CA ARG A 69 13.65 -13.45 1.17
C ARG A 69 12.41 -14.20 0.68
N VAL A 70 11.96 -13.95 -0.55
CA VAL A 70 10.82 -14.64 -1.15
C VAL A 70 11.04 -16.16 -1.07
N ALA A 71 9.98 -16.90 -0.78
CA ALA A 71 10.01 -18.32 -0.48
C ALA A 71 10.77 -18.74 0.80
N THR A 72 11.02 -17.81 1.75
CA THR A 72 11.57 -18.15 3.08
C THR A 72 10.61 -17.78 4.23
N PRO A 73 10.73 -18.42 5.41
CA PRO A 73 9.89 -18.12 6.57
C PRO A 73 9.93 -16.66 7.05
N GLU A 74 11.00 -15.94 6.73
CA GLU A 74 11.23 -14.55 7.11
C GLU A 74 10.56 -13.52 6.18
N ASP A 75 10.03 -13.94 5.03
CA ASP A 75 9.24 -13.08 4.15
C ASP A 75 7.76 -13.09 4.57
N PRO A 76 7.20 -11.95 4.99
CA PRO A 76 5.78 -11.86 5.31
C PRO A 76 4.86 -12.20 4.14
N ALA A 77 5.28 -11.92 2.90
CA ALA A 77 4.44 -12.08 1.71
C ALA A 77 4.52 -13.50 1.10
N THR A 78 5.35 -14.39 1.64
CA THR A 78 5.37 -15.81 1.25
C THR A 78 4.28 -16.56 2.02
N ALA A 79 3.40 -17.26 1.31
CA ALA A 79 2.36 -18.06 1.93
C ALA A 79 2.96 -19.38 2.45
N ARG A 80 2.49 -19.84 3.61
CA ARG A 80 2.98 -21.09 4.20
C ARG A 80 2.14 -22.26 3.71
N MET A 81 2.75 -23.42 3.57
CA MET A 81 2.02 -24.65 3.22
C MET A 81 0.86 -24.90 4.19
N GLY A 82 -0.36 -24.99 3.65
CA GLY A 82 -1.60 -25.18 4.42
C GLY A 82 -2.15 -23.92 5.11
N GLU A 83 -1.54 -22.76 4.91
CA GLU A 83 -2.05 -21.49 5.43
C GLU A 83 -3.23 -21.00 4.60
N SER A 84 -4.37 -20.72 5.24
CA SER A 84 -5.49 -20.10 4.53
C SER A 84 -5.21 -18.63 4.22
N TYR A 85 -5.77 -18.14 3.11
CA TYR A 85 -5.68 -16.73 2.72
C TYR A 85 -6.03 -15.76 3.88
N TRP A 86 -7.05 -16.10 4.67
CA TRP A 86 -7.49 -15.26 5.80
C TRP A 86 -6.51 -15.21 6.97
N ARG A 87 -5.63 -16.21 7.12
CA ARG A 87 -4.51 -16.20 8.08
C ARG A 87 -3.29 -15.49 7.49
N PHE A 88 -3.04 -15.71 6.20
CA PHE A 88 -1.98 -15.07 5.45
C PHE A 88 -2.13 -13.54 5.42
N LEU A 89 -3.31 -13.04 5.04
CA LEU A 89 -3.54 -11.62 4.76
C LEU A 89 -3.09 -10.68 5.90
N PRO A 90 -3.57 -10.81 7.15
CA PRO A 90 -3.10 -9.96 8.24
C PRO A 90 -1.62 -10.18 8.57
N ARG A 91 -1.11 -11.42 8.47
CA ARG A 91 0.30 -11.73 8.71
C ARG A 91 1.20 -11.02 7.70
N SER A 92 0.85 -11.07 6.42
CA SER A 92 1.58 -10.40 5.35
C SER A 92 1.54 -8.89 5.54
N VAL A 93 0.36 -8.28 5.66
CA VAL A 93 0.20 -6.81 5.79
C VAL A 93 0.98 -6.26 6.99
N PHE A 94 0.76 -6.80 8.19
CA PHE A 94 1.42 -6.28 9.40
C PHE A 94 2.91 -6.67 9.46
N GLY A 95 3.27 -7.85 8.94
CA GLY A 95 4.65 -8.29 8.83
C GLY A 95 5.45 -7.39 7.89
N SER A 96 4.90 -7.09 6.71
CA SER A 96 5.47 -6.19 5.71
C SER A 96 5.66 -4.78 6.26
N LEU A 97 4.69 -4.26 7.02
CA LEU A 97 4.84 -2.98 7.70
C LEU A 97 6.00 -2.97 8.70
N ARG A 98 6.08 -3.97 9.59
CA ARG A 98 7.15 -4.06 10.60
C ARG A 98 8.52 -4.20 9.95
N SER A 99 8.59 -5.02 8.92
CA SER A 99 9.80 -5.30 8.15
C SER A 99 10.28 -4.06 7.38
N ALA A 100 9.36 -3.33 6.73
CA ALA A 100 9.64 -2.06 6.08
C ALA A 100 10.26 -1.04 7.04
N ILE A 101 9.64 -0.86 8.22
CA ILE A 101 10.13 0.06 9.25
C ILE A 101 11.54 -0.32 9.69
N ARG A 102 11.81 -1.62 9.89
CA ARG A 102 13.14 -2.12 10.27
C ARG A 102 14.19 -1.81 9.20
N TYR A 103 13.90 -2.10 7.93
CA TYR A 103 14.85 -1.79 6.83
C TYR A 103 15.09 -0.30 6.69
N GLU A 104 14.03 0.49 6.85
CA GLU A 104 14.12 1.93 6.70
C GLU A 104 14.92 2.57 7.82
N LYS A 105 14.71 2.14 9.07
CA LYS A 105 15.53 2.57 10.22
C LYS A 105 17.01 2.27 9.98
N GLY A 106 17.36 1.03 9.62
CA GLY A 106 18.75 0.67 9.36
C GLY A 106 19.37 1.45 8.19
N ARG A 107 18.59 1.82 7.17
CA ARG A 107 19.07 2.67 6.07
C ARG A 107 19.32 4.12 6.53
N LEU A 108 18.46 4.67 7.40
CA LEU A 108 18.57 6.03 7.91
C LEU A 108 19.70 6.17 8.94
N GLU A 109 19.90 5.16 9.78
CA GLU A 109 21.02 5.06 10.73
C GLU A 109 22.37 5.06 10.00
N ARG A 110 22.52 4.25 8.94
CA ARG A 110 23.72 4.26 8.08
C ARG A 110 23.96 5.60 7.37
N ARG A 111 22.93 6.45 7.25
CA ARG A 111 23.02 7.80 6.70
C ARG A 111 23.21 8.88 7.77
N GLY A 112 23.22 8.52 9.05
CA GLY A 112 23.29 9.48 10.16
C GLY A 112 22.04 10.38 10.26
N THR A 113 20.88 9.90 9.82
CA THR A 113 19.63 10.68 9.78
C THR A 113 18.55 10.07 10.67
N SER A 114 17.70 10.92 11.26
CA SER A 114 16.56 10.48 12.08
C SER A 114 15.48 9.77 11.26
N PHE A 115 14.81 8.80 11.88
CA PHE A 115 13.60 8.16 11.32
C PHE A 115 12.54 9.19 10.92
N TRP A 116 12.40 10.28 11.67
CA TRP A 116 11.38 11.30 11.45
C TRP A 116 11.71 12.30 10.33
N ASN A 117 12.85 12.15 9.65
CA ASN A 117 13.22 13.02 8.55
C ASN A 117 12.38 12.69 7.30
N LEU A 118 11.32 13.45 7.04
CA LEU A 118 10.38 13.22 5.94
C LEU A 118 11.04 13.24 4.55
N ARG A 119 12.11 14.02 4.36
CA ARG A 119 12.84 14.10 3.08
C ARG A 119 13.62 12.82 2.80
N HIS A 120 14.17 12.21 3.85
CA HIS A 120 15.00 11.02 3.70
C HIS A 120 14.24 9.73 3.96
N ASN A 121 13.13 9.71 4.70
CA ASN A 121 12.35 8.52 5.00
C ASN A 121 11.30 8.25 3.91
N ASP A 122 11.48 7.16 3.17
CA ASP A 122 10.61 6.70 2.09
C ASP A 122 9.20 6.33 2.58
N ILE A 123 9.06 5.74 3.77
CA ILE A 123 7.77 5.35 4.36
C ILE A 123 6.97 6.60 4.72
N LEU A 124 7.56 7.50 5.50
CA LEU A 124 6.89 8.73 5.92
C LEU A 124 6.56 9.61 4.71
N ASN A 125 7.47 9.67 3.73
CA ASN A 125 7.23 10.41 2.49
C ASN A 125 6.03 9.85 1.71
N ALA A 126 5.93 8.51 1.56
CA ALA A 126 4.80 7.90 0.87
C ALA A 126 3.48 8.08 1.64
N TRP A 127 3.49 7.93 2.97
CA TRP A 127 2.31 8.17 3.79
C TRP A 127 1.88 9.64 3.82
N ALA A 128 2.80 10.58 3.77
CA ALA A 128 2.46 12.00 3.63
C ALA A 128 1.72 12.26 2.32
N LEU A 129 2.10 11.62 1.22
CA LEU A 129 1.36 11.71 -0.05
C LEU A 129 -0.07 11.14 0.09
N SER A 130 -0.23 10.01 0.77
CA SER A 130 -1.56 9.44 1.06
C SER A 130 -2.42 10.37 1.92
N VAL A 131 -1.86 10.93 2.99
CA VAL A 131 -2.56 11.88 3.87
C VAL A 131 -3.00 13.11 3.10
N VAL A 132 -2.12 13.70 2.29
CA VAL A 132 -2.46 14.85 1.45
C VAL A 132 -3.57 14.50 0.47
N LEU A 133 -3.48 13.37 -0.23
CA LEU A 133 -4.51 12.93 -1.16
C LEU A 133 -5.87 12.74 -0.47
N PHE A 134 -5.91 12.03 0.64
CA PHE A 134 -7.14 11.76 1.37
C PHE A 134 -7.73 13.05 1.96
N ALA A 135 -6.89 13.92 2.51
CA ALA A 135 -7.32 15.21 3.04
C ALA A 135 -7.92 16.11 1.94
N VAL A 136 -7.30 16.17 0.76
CA VAL A 136 -7.84 16.92 -0.39
C VAL A 136 -9.19 16.34 -0.83
N LEU A 137 -9.30 15.02 -0.98
CA LEU A 137 -10.55 14.39 -1.37
C LEU A 137 -11.67 14.65 -0.35
N ILE A 138 -11.36 14.53 0.94
CA ILE A 138 -12.32 14.80 2.03
C ILE A 138 -12.70 16.30 2.06
N ALA A 139 -11.76 17.21 1.83
CA ALA A 139 -12.06 18.65 1.78
C ALA A 139 -12.97 19.02 0.61
N VAL A 140 -12.77 18.38 -0.56
CA VAL A 140 -13.54 18.65 -1.78
C VAL A 140 -14.92 17.98 -1.78
N PHE A 141 -15.01 16.74 -1.30
CA PHE A 141 -16.24 15.94 -1.36
C PHE A 141 -16.95 15.78 0.00
N GLY A 142 -16.37 16.29 1.08
CA GLY A 142 -16.91 16.22 2.43
C GLY A 142 -16.56 14.92 3.17
N TRP A 143 -16.78 14.93 4.48
CA TRP A 143 -16.43 13.81 5.39
C TRP A 143 -17.16 12.49 5.06
N SER A 144 -18.30 12.57 4.38
CA SER A 144 -19.12 11.40 4.03
C SER A 144 -18.40 10.38 3.14
N ILE A 145 -17.35 10.77 2.42
CA ILE A 145 -16.56 9.85 1.60
C ILE A 145 -15.47 9.11 2.37
N ALA A 146 -15.12 9.54 3.58
CA ALA A 146 -13.97 9.01 4.33
C ALA A 146 -14.06 7.48 4.56
N PRO A 147 -15.22 6.90 4.95
CA PRO A 147 -15.34 5.45 5.09
C PRO A 147 -15.07 4.72 3.77
N TRP A 148 -15.53 5.27 2.64
CA TRP A 148 -15.38 4.65 1.32
C TRP A 148 -13.94 4.72 0.80
N LEU A 149 -13.19 5.77 1.17
CA LEU A 149 -11.74 5.84 0.93
C LEU A 149 -10.98 4.74 1.69
N VAL A 150 -11.42 4.38 2.89
CA VAL A 150 -10.86 3.26 3.64
C VAL A 150 -11.24 1.93 2.99
N VAL A 151 -12.52 1.73 2.62
CA VAL A 151 -12.96 0.49 1.95
C VAL A 151 -12.18 0.25 0.67
N GLN A 152 -12.05 1.24 -0.22
CA GLN A 152 -11.30 1.06 -1.47
C GLN A 152 -9.82 0.76 -1.22
N ALA A 153 -9.20 1.38 -0.20
CA ALA A 153 -7.79 1.13 0.14
C ALA A 153 -7.59 -0.31 0.64
N VAL A 154 -8.47 -0.78 1.52
CA VAL A 154 -8.45 -2.17 2.00
C VAL A 154 -8.64 -3.15 0.84
N MET A 155 -9.56 -2.87 -0.08
CA MET A 155 -9.80 -3.71 -1.26
C MET A 155 -8.58 -3.75 -2.19
N ALA A 156 -7.87 -2.63 -2.36
CA ALA A 156 -6.63 -2.58 -3.13
C ALA A 156 -5.51 -3.43 -2.48
N ILE A 157 -5.36 -3.35 -1.15
CA ILE A 157 -4.39 -4.15 -0.40
C ILE A 157 -4.75 -5.64 -0.49
N MET A 158 -6.03 -5.99 -0.29
CA MET A 158 -6.49 -7.37 -0.43
C MET A 158 -6.24 -7.93 -1.84
N PHE A 159 -6.42 -7.12 -2.88
CA PHE A 159 -6.16 -7.55 -4.25
C PHE A 159 -4.66 -7.89 -4.46
N LEU A 160 -3.77 -7.00 -4.01
CA LEU A 160 -2.32 -7.24 -4.07
C LEU A 160 -1.88 -8.45 -3.25
N GLU A 161 -2.34 -8.55 -2.00
CA GLU A 161 -1.98 -9.68 -1.12
C GLU A 161 -2.60 -10.99 -1.62
N GLY A 162 -3.73 -10.93 -2.34
CA GLY A 162 -4.27 -12.07 -3.09
C GLY A 162 -3.31 -12.55 -4.17
N ALA A 163 -2.68 -11.63 -4.92
CA ALA A 163 -1.64 -11.99 -5.88
C ALA A 163 -0.42 -12.60 -5.18
N ASN A 164 0.11 -11.97 -4.11
CA ASN A 164 1.22 -12.52 -3.32
C ASN A 164 0.91 -13.93 -2.81
N TYR A 165 -0.30 -14.12 -2.27
CA TYR A 165 -0.73 -15.43 -1.77
C TYR A 165 -0.71 -16.48 -2.85
N LEU A 166 -1.19 -16.18 -4.07
CA LEU A 166 -1.23 -17.15 -5.17
C LEU A 166 0.13 -17.39 -5.81
N GLU A 167 0.96 -16.35 -5.94
CA GLU A 167 2.28 -16.43 -6.58
C GLU A 167 3.34 -17.08 -5.68
N HIS A 168 3.13 -17.08 -4.36
CA HIS A 168 4.09 -17.56 -3.36
C HIS A 168 3.53 -18.64 -2.43
N TYR A 169 2.54 -19.41 -2.87
CA TYR A 169 2.02 -20.60 -2.16
C TYR A 169 2.79 -21.87 -2.49
#